data_AF-A0A330LMB1-F1
#
_entry.id   AF-A0A330LMB1-F1
#
_cell.length_a   1.000
_cell.length_b   1.000
_cell.length_c   1.000
_cell.angle_alpha   90.00
_cell.angle_beta   90.00
_cell.angle_gamma   90.00
#
_symmetry.space_group_name_H-M   'P 1'
#
loop_
_entity.id
_entity.type
_entity.pdbx_description
1 polymer ?
#
loop_
_entity_poly.entity_id
_entity_poly.type
_entity_poly.pdbx_seq_one_letter_code
_entity_poly.pdbx_strand_id
1 'polypeptide(L)' 'MNNSQQQRFNVLYEQHLINLRLQGKQPATIDAYSRVIRQISAYFDNATDKLTLDWSLA' A
#
# COMPACT_ATOMS: atom_id res chain seq x y z
N MET A 1 -0.29 -0.02 -13.86
CA MET A 1 0.16 1.29 -13.37
C MET A 1 1.05 1.90 -14.43
N ASN A 2 0.96 3.20 -14.67
CA ASN A 2 1.98 3.90 -15.46
C ASN A 2 3.27 4.12 -14.65
N ASN A 3 4.35 4.53 -15.32
CA ASN A 3 5.67 4.68 -14.69
C ASN A 3 5.66 5.65 -13.49
N SER A 4 4.90 6.75 -13.57
CA SER A 4 4.80 7.73 -12.47
C SER A 4 4.05 7.15 -11.26
N GLN A 5 2.96 6.41 -11.51
CA GLN A 5 2.20 5.71 -10.47
C GLN A 5 3.06 4.64 -9.79
N GLN A 6 3.86 3.89 -10.57
CA GLN A 6 4.76 2.87 -10.05
C GLN A 6 5.85 3.46 -9.15
N GLN A 7 6.49 4.56 -9.58
CA GLN A 7 7.49 5.26 -8.77
C GLN A 7 6.88 5.76 -7.46
N ARG A 8 5.70 6.38 -7.52
CA ARG A 8 4.97 6.85 -6.34
C ARG A 8 4.60 5.70 -5.40
N PHE A 9 4.10 4.58 -5.95
CA PHE A 9 3.80 3.38 -5.18
C PHE A 9 5.06 2.87 -4.45
N ASN A 10 6.21 2.79 -5.13
CA ASN A 10 7.44 2.30 -4.52
C ASN A 10 7.87 3.16 -3.32
N VAL A 11 7.84 4.49 -3.46
CA VAL A 11 8.18 5.42 -2.36
C VAL A 11 7.25 5.22 -1.16
N LEU A 12 5.94 5.18 -1.40
CA LEU A 12 4.94 4.99 -0.33
C LEU A 12 5.05 3.61 0.33
N TYR A 13 5.36 2.59 -0.46
CA TYR A 13 5.55 1.23 0.02
C TYR A 13 6.80 1.12 0.92
N GLU A 14 7.93 1.72 0.55
CA GLU A 14 9.10 1.80 1.42
C GLU A 14 8.81 2.54 2.72
N GLN A 15 8.10 3.67 2.63
CA GLN A 15 7.73 4.46 3.80
C GLN A 15 6.78 3.70 4.73
N HIS A 16 5.87 2.89 4.17
CA HIS A 16 5.03 1.98 4.94
C HIS A 16 5.86 0.94 5.72
N LEU A 17 6.86 0.32 5.09
CA LEU A 17 7.75 -0.64 5.76
C LEU A 17 8.54 0.01 6.89
N ILE A 18 9.10 1.21 6.67
CA ILE A 18 9.82 1.97 7.68
C ILE A 18 8.90 2.27 8.87
N ASN A 19 7.69 2.76 8.61
CA ASN A 19 6.73 3.09 9.67
C ASN A 19 6.35 1.87 10.51
N LEU A 20 6.13 0.70 9.89
CA LEU A 20 5.81 -0.52 10.63
C LEU A 20 6.98 -1.00 11.51
N ARG A 21 8.22 -0.85 11.03
CA ARG A 21 9.42 -1.14 11.84
C ARG A 21 9.55 -0.18 13.02
N LEU A 22 9.35 1.11 12.79
CA LEU A 22 9.38 2.13 13.86
C LEU A 22 8.29 1.91 14.91
N GLN A 23 7.13 1.37 14.51
CA GLN A 23 6.07 0.94 15.42
C GLN A 23 6.38 -0.35 16.19
N GLY A 24 7.54 -0.97 15.98
CA GLY A 24 7.94 -2.21 16.66
C GLY A 24 7.08 -3.42 16.27
N LYS A 25 6.47 -3.42 15.07
CA LYS A 25 5.66 -4.56 14.61
C LYS A 25 6.54 -5.80 14.41
N GLN A 26 5.98 -6.96 14.73
CA GLN A 26 6.64 -8.25 14.49
C GLN A 26 6.86 -8.46 12.99
N PRO A 27 7.95 -9.14 12.57
CA PRO A 27 8.23 -9.41 11.16
C PRO A 27 7.04 -10.04 10.41
N ALA A 28 6.36 -11.01 11.02
CA ALA A 28 5.18 -11.65 10.44
C ALA A 28 4.02 -10.66 10.18
N THR A 29 3.83 -9.67 11.07
CA THR A 29 2.83 -8.61 10.88
C THR A 29 3.23 -7.67 9.75
N ILE A 30 4.51 -7.30 9.66
CA ILE A 30 5.03 -6.47 8.57
C ILE A 30 4.79 -7.15 7.23
N ASP A 31 5.11 -8.44 7.13
CA ASP A 31 4.93 -9.23 5.91
C ASP A 31 3.46 -9.33 5.50
N ALA A 32 2.57 -9.60 6.46
CA ALA A 32 1.13 -9.68 6.22
C ALA A 32 0.58 -8.34 5.69
N TYR A 33 0.92 -7.22 6.33
CA TYR A 33 0.43 -5.90 5.95
C TYR A 33 0.97 -5.48 4.58
N SER A 34 2.26 -5.73 4.35
CA SER A 34 2.92 -5.46 3.08
C SER A 34 2.31 -6.27 1.93
N ARG A 35 1.92 -7.52 2.18
CA ARG A 35 1.25 -8.36 1.19
C ARG A 35 -0.10 -7.77 0.79
N VAL A 36 -0.90 -7.31 1.74
CA VAL A 36 -2.22 -6.71 1.46
C VAL A 36 -2.07 -5.46 0.60
N ILE A 37 -1.12 -4.57 0.92
CA ILE A 37 -0.86 -3.35 0.13
C ILE A 37 -0.50 -3.69 -1.32
N ARG A 38 0.40 -4.66 -1.55
CA ARG A 38 0.76 -5.12 -2.90
C ARG A 38 -0.43 -5.72 -3.64
N GLN A 39 -1.25 -6.51 -2.95
CA GLN A 39 -2.43 -7.15 -3.55
C GLN A 39 -3.48 -6.11 -3.98
N ILE A 40 -3.78 -5.13 -3.12
CA ILE A 40 -4.71 -4.04 -3.43
C ILE A 40 -4.21 -3.25 -4.64
N SER A 41 -2.94 -2.85 -4.63
CA SER A 41 -2.37 -2.10 -5.75
C SER A 41 -2.33 -2.87 -7.06
N ALA A 42 -2.09 -4.18 -7.01
CA ALA A 42 -2.17 -5.04 -8.19
C ALA A 42 -3.60 -5.18 -8.71
N TYR A 43 -4.59 -5.32 -7.82
CA TYR A 43 -5.99 -5.47 -8.19
C TYR A 43 -6.55 -4.21 -8.89
N PHE A 44 -6.26 -3.02 -8.36
CA PHE A 44 -6.73 -1.76 -8.93
C PHE A 44 -5.83 -1.18 -10.01
N ASP A 45 -4.69 -1.82 -10.28
CA ASP A 45 -3.64 -1.32 -11.17
C ASP A 45 -3.22 0.14 -10.89
N ASN A 46 -3.30 0.55 -9.61
CA ASN A 46 -3.13 1.93 -9.18
C ASN A 46 -2.49 2.02 -7.78
N ALA A 47 -1.85 3.16 -7.51
CA ALA A 47 -1.24 3.43 -6.21
C ALA A 47 -2.33 3.52 -5.13
N THR A 48 -2.11 2.89 -3.98
CA THR A 48 -3.13 2.74 -2.93
C THR A 48 -3.62 4.07 -2.36
N ASP A 49 -2.80 5.13 -2.43
CA ASP A 49 -3.11 6.46 -1.90
C ASP A 49 -4.13 7.23 -2.76
N LYS A 50 -4.44 6.75 -3.97
CA LYS A 50 -5.49 7.30 -4.82
C LYS A 50 -6.80 6.52 -4.75
N LEU A 51 -6.87 5.46 -3.93
CA LEU A 51 -8.09 4.69 -3.74
C LEU A 51 -9.02 5.45 -2.80
N THR A 52 -10.22 5.74 -3.28
CA THR A 52 -11.30 6.34 -2.49
C THR A 52 -12.45 5.36 -2.39
N LEU A 53 -13.12 5.36 -1.23
CA LEU A 53 -14.37 4.66 -1.07
C LEU A 53 -15.46 5.38 -1.86
N ASP A 54 -16.25 4.62 -2.60
CA ASP A 54 -17.51 5.11 -3.14
C ASP A 54 -18.61 4.88 -2.10
N TRP A 55 -19.16 5.98 -1.59
CA TRP A 55 -20.26 5.96 -0.62
C TRP A 55 -21.63 6.08 -1.30
N SER A 56 -21.72 6.00 -2.63
CA SER A 56 -22.96 6.20 -3.40
C SER A 56 -24.08 5.18 -3.13
N LEU A 57 -23.84 4.17 -2.29
CA LEU A 57 -24.77 3.11 -1.92
C LEU A 57 -25.15 3.08 -0.42
N ALA A 58 -24.77 4.10 0.35
CA ALA A 58 -25.19 4.26 1.76
C ALA A 58 -26.28 5.33 1.90
#